data_AF-A0A3S5DD80-F1
#
_entry.id   AF-A0A3S5DD80-F1
#
_cell.length_a   1.000
_cell.length_b   1.000
_cell.length_c   1.000
_cell.angle_alpha   90.00
_cell.angle_beta   90.00
_cell.angle_gamma   90.00
#
_symmetry.space_group_name_H-M   'P 1'
#
loop_
_entity.id
_entity.type
_entity.pdbx_description
1 polymer ?
#
loop_
_entity_poly.entity_id
_entity_poly.type
_entity_poly.pdbx_seq_one_letter_code
_entity_poly.pdbx_strand_id
1 'polypeptide(L)'
;MARYGASGLHTETDEKLKIRFMNLSKDELRRNMKRYKGIAWDQSPMFKKLYEAEYGQLGGEPYGCIIADYYFDHTPPDVDLLGSIAKVAASAHAPFIAGASPSVLQMDSWQELANPRDLTKIVTQNLEYAPWNSLRASEDSRYIGLTMPRFLARLPYGAKTNPVDEFDFEEDADGSDHTKYVWSNAAYAMGVNINRSFKHYGWCTLIRGVESGGAVENLPCHTFPTDDGGVDMKCPTEIAISDRREAELAKNGLSR
;
A
#
# COMPACT_ATOMS: atom_id res chain seq x y z
N MET A 1 19.26 -3.72 -2.37
CA MET A 1 18.89 -2.36 -1.93
C MET A 1 18.08 -1.73 -3.06
N ALA A 2 16.76 -1.92 -3.08
CA ALA A 2 15.90 -1.29 -4.09
C ALA A 2 15.78 0.19 -3.72
N ARG A 3 16.53 1.05 -4.41
CA ARG A 3 16.32 2.49 -4.35
C ARG A 3 15.03 2.77 -5.12
N TYR A 4 13.90 2.84 -4.42
CA TYR A 4 12.70 3.40 -5.02
C TYR A 4 13.02 4.86 -5.39
N GLY A 5 12.77 5.23 -6.65
CA GLY A 5 13.21 6.48 -7.28
C GLY A 5 12.55 7.77 -6.78
N ALA A 6 11.88 7.73 -5.63
CA ALA A 6 11.46 8.95 -4.92
C ALA A 6 12.56 9.26 -3.90
N SER A 7 13.32 10.33 -4.12
CA SER A 7 14.43 10.81 -3.28
C SER A 7 14.06 11.13 -1.82
N GLY A 8 12.82 10.86 -1.38
CA GLY A 8 12.31 11.13 -0.03
C GLY A 8 11.97 9.90 0.82
N LEU A 9 11.76 8.72 0.21
CA LEU A 9 11.31 7.52 0.91
C LEU A 9 12.49 6.58 1.19
N HIS A 10 13.29 6.95 2.18
CA HIS A 10 14.44 6.17 2.61
C HIS A 10 14.21 5.56 3.99
N THR A 11 14.66 4.31 4.16
CA THR A 11 14.73 3.66 5.47
C THR A 11 16.20 3.50 5.85
N GLU A 12 16.56 3.96 7.04
CA GLU A 12 17.87 3.72 7.63
C GLU A 12 17.91 2.33 8.27
N THR A 13 18.62 1.40 7.65
CA THR A 13 18.85 0.06 8.18
C THR A 13 20.05 0.03 9.10
N ASP A 14 20.00 -0.80 10.14
CA ASP A 14 21.11 -1.09 11.05
C ASP A 14 21.00 -2.54 11.56
N GLU A 15 21.72 -2.88 12.63
CA GLU A 15 21.64 -4.21 13.25
C GLU A 15 20.23 -4.56 13.77
N LYS A 16 19.43 -3.55 14.15
CA LYS A 16 18.08 -3.71 14.71
C LYS A 16 16.99 -3.63 13.64
N LEU A 17 17.22 -2.93 12.53
CA LEU A 17 16.27 -2.77 11.44
C LEU A 17 16.78 -3.43 10.16
N LYS A 18 16.18 -4.59 9.85
CA LYS A 18 16.50 -5.40 8.67
C LYS A 18 15.31 -5.45 7.72
N ILE A 19 15.59 -5.32 6.42
CA ILE A 19 14.59 -5.50 5.36
C ILE A 19 14.96 -6.75 4.57
N ARG A 20 14.06 -7.73 4.54
CA ARG A 20 14.21 -8.95 3.74
C ARG A 20 13.23 -8.90 2.57
N PHE A 21 13.71 -9.25 1.39
CA PHE A 21 12.93 -9.21 0.16
C PHE A 21 12.59 -10.62 -0.30
N MET A 22 11.35 -10.82 -0.72
CA MET A 22 10.87 -12.07 -1.32
C MET A 22 10.15 -11.73 -2.63
N ASN A 23 10.73 -12.15 -3.75
CA ASN A 23 10.06 -12.05 -5.04
C ASN A 23 9.00 -13.15 -5.15
N LEU A 24 7.75 -12.75 -5.23
CA LEU A 24 6.61 -13.64 -5.41
C LEU A 24 5.55 -12.84 -6.16
N SER A 25 4.90 -13.42 -7.17
CA SER A 25 3.75 -12.78 -7.79
C SER A 25 2.47 -13.02 -6.99
N LYS A 26 1.50 -12.11 -7.08
CA LYS A 26 0.18 -12.27 -6.43
C LYS A 26 -0.50 -13.58 -6.85
N ASP A 27 -0.36 -13.96 -8.12
CA ASP A 27 -0.94 -15.18 -8.67
C ASP A 27 -0.27 -16.45 -8.13
N GLU A 28 1.05 -16.46 -8.00
CA GLU A 28 1.77 -17.58 -7.36
C GLU A 28 1.39 -17.69 -5.89
N LEU A 29 1.35 -16.56 -5.17
CA LEU A 29 0.92 -16.53 -3.78
C LEU A 29 -0.50 -17.10 -3.66
N ARG A 30 -1.44 -16.66 -4.52
CA ARG A 30 -2.81 -17.16 -4.55
C ARG A 30 -2.88 -18.66 -4.78
N ARG A 31 -2.15 -19.19 -5.78
CA ARG A 31 -2.10 -20.63 -6.07
C ARG A 31 -1.54 -21.42 -4.89
N ASN A 32 -0.47 -20.93 -4.28
CA ASN A 32 0.14 -21.55 -3.12
C ASN A 32 -0.84 -21.57 -1.95
N MET A 33 -1.39 -20.43 -1.53
CA MET A 33 -2.32 -20.38 -0.40
C MET A 33 -3.57 -21.23 -0.64
N LYS A 34 -4.10 -21.25 -1.87
CA LYS A 34 -5.26 -22.09 -2.23
C LYS A 34 -4.99 -23.59 -2.06
N ARG A 35 -3.77 -24.06 -2.35
CA ARG A 35 -3.38 -25.48 -2.21
C ARG A 35 -3.36 -25.95 -0.75
N TYR A 36 -3.08 -25.05 0.17
CA TYR A 36 -2.89 -25.34 1.59
C TYR A 36 -4.08 -24.88 2.45
N LYS A 37 -5.27 -24.67 1.90
CA LYS A 37 -6.42 -24.21 2.69
C LYS A 37 -6.91 -25.23 3.73
N GLY A 38 -7.71 -24.73 4.67
CA GLY A 38 -8.42 -25.55 5.63
C GLY A 38 -7.48 -25.97 6.75
N ILE A 39 -7.29 -27.28 6.93
CA ILE A 39 -6.47 -27.83 8.01
C ILE A 39 -4.97 -27.68 7.72
N ALA A 40 -4.56 -27.64 6.44
CA ALA A 40 -3.16 -27.67 6.02
C ALA A 40 -2.51 -26.29 5.86
N TRP A 41 -3.12 -25.22 6.40
CA TRP A 41 -2.70 -23.83 6.15
C TRP A 41 -1.34 -23.49 6.76
N ASP A 42 -1.03 -24.14 7.88
CA ASP A 42 0.27 -24.15 8.56
C ASP A 42 1.36 -24.85 7.73
N GLN A 43 1.01 -25.68 6.75
CA GLN A 43 1.98 -26.29 5.84
C GLN A 43 2.30 -25.42 4.62
N SER A 44 1.68 -24.23 4.50
CA SER A 44 1.91 -23.33 3.37
C SER A 44 3.34 -22.77 3.34
N PRO A 45 3.95 -22.58 2.15
CA PRO A 45 5.28 -21.99 2.05
C PRO A 45 5.42 -20.62 2.72
N MET A 46 4.35 -19.83 2.74
CA MET A 46 4.30 -18.54 3.41
C MET A 46 4.37 -18.71 4.93
N PHE A 47 3.59 -19.62 5.51
CA PHE A 47 3.65 -19.91 6.95
C PHE A 47 5.03 -20.41 7.37
N LYS A 48 5.62 -21.35 6.63
CA LYS A 48 6.96 -21.87 6.95
C LYS A 48 8.03 -20.78 6.95
N LYS A 49 7.98 -19.85 5.99
CA LYS A 49 8.95 -18.76 5.89
C LYS A 49 8.76 -17.67 6.93
N LEU A 50 7.52 -17.33 7.28
CA LEU A 50 7.24 -16.21 8.19
C LEU A 50 7.18 -16.64 9.65
N TYR A 51 6.57 -17.81 9.91
CA TYR A 51 6.40 -18.35 11.25
C TYR A 51 7.50 -19.34 11.59
N GLU A 52 7.57 -20.51 10.95
CA GLU A 52 8.45 -21.61 11.39
C GLU A 52 9.95 -21.23 11.34
N ALA A 53 10.39 -20.59 10.26
CA ALA A 53 11.80 -20.28 10.06
C ALA A 53 12.35 -19.18 10.99
N GLU A 54 11.48 -18.34 11.56
CA GLU A 54 11.90 -17.18 12.34
C GLU A 54 11.18 -17.10 13.68
N TYR A 55 9.85 -16.88 13.68
CA TYR A 55 9.08 -16.71 14.91
C TYR A 55 9.06 -17.97 15.79
N GLY A 56 8.90 -19.14 15.18
CA GLY A 56 8.86 -20.43 15.86
C GLY A 56 10.23 -21.06 16.12
N GLN A 57 11.31 -20.45 15.60
CA GLN A 57 12.66 -20.97 15.71
C GLN A 57 13.39 -20.36 16.91
N LEU A 58 14.01 -21.21 17.74
CA LEU A 58 14.85 -20.73 18.84
C LEU A 58 16.05 -19.95 18.27
N GLY A 59 16.16 -18.68 18.64
CA GLY A 59 17.19 -17.76 18.13
C GLY A 59 16.89 -17.14 16.77
N GLY A 60 15.67 -17.31 16.23
CA GLY A 60 15.23 -16.65 14.99
C GLY A 60 14.95 -15.15 15.17
N GLU A 61 14.68 -14.46 14.06
CA GLU A 61 14.40 -13.03 14.01
C GLU A 61 12.97 -12.77 13.49
N PRO A 62 11.97 -12.66 14.39
CA PRO A 62 10.58 -12.42 13.99
C PRO A 62 10.39 -11.24 13.03
N TYR A 63 9.55 -11.43 12.02
CA TYR A 63 9.15 -10.32 11.15
C TYR A 63 8.20 -9.39 11.88
N GLY A 64 8.57 -8.10 11.99
CA GLY A 64 7.71 -7.10 12.65
C GLY A 64 6.52 -6.64 11.79
N CYS A 65 6.65 -6.66 10.47
CA CYS A 65 5.63 -6.23 9.52
C CYS A 65 5.92 -6.85 8.14
N ILE A 66 4.87 -7.06 7.34
CA ILE A 66 4.95 -7.55 5.97
C ILE A 66 4.39 -6.47 5.05
N ILE A 67 5.25 -5.91 4.19
CA ILE A 67 4.83 -4.98 3.14
C ILE A 67 4.70 -5.77 1.84
N ALA A 68 3.52 -5.75 1.23
CA ALA A 68 3.24 -6.45 -0.01
C ALA A 68 2.88 -5.47 -1.12
N ASP A 69 3.60 -5.59 -2.25
CA ASP A 69 3.36 -4.76 -3.43
C ASP A 69 2.25 -5.33 -4.31
N TYR A 70 1.06 -5.44 -3.73
CA TYR A 70 -0.13 -5.88 -4.41
C TYR A 70 -1.25 -4.86 -4.18
N TYR A 71 -2.21 -4.86 -5.10
CA TYR A 71 -3.48 -4.17 -4.94
C TYR A 71 -4.58 -5.21 -4.75
N PHE A 72 -5.38 -5.07 -3.70
CA PHE A 72 -6.50 -5.96 -3.40
C PHE A 72 -7.85 -5.29 -3.64
N ASP A 73 -8.83 -6.07 -4.09
CA ASP A 73 -10.21 -5.63 -4.26
C ASP A 73 -11.22 -6.50 -3.51
N HIS A 74 -12.51 -6.22 -3.72
CA HIS A 74 -13.61 -6.91 -3.07
C HIS A 74 -13.97 -8.26 -3.73
N THR A 75 -13.26 -8.67 -4.79
CA THR A 75 -13.61 -9.88 -5.54
C THR A 75 -13.35 -11.14 -4.71
N PRO A 76 -14.10 -12.24 -4.95
CA PRO A 76 -13.90 -13.49 -4.21
C PRO A 76 -12.46 -14.02 -4.19
N PRO A 77 -11.67 -14.00 -5.30
CA PRO A 77 -10.28 -14.44 -5.28
C PRO A 77 -9.37 -13.63 -4.34
N ASP A 78 -9.59 -12.32 -4.24
CA ASP A 78 -8.79 -11.43 -3.41
C ASP A 78 -9.19 -11.50 -1.94
N VAL A 79 -10.49 -11.51 -1.66
CA VAL A 79 -11.01 -11.72 -0.30
C VAL A 79 -10.52 -13.04 0.29
N ASP A 80 -10.55 -14.09 -0.53
CA ASP A 80 -10.10 -15.42 -0.14
C ASP A 80 -8.59 -15.49 0.14
N LEU A 81 -7.80 -14.79 -0.68
CA LEU A 81 -6.37 -14.65 -0.47
C LEU A 81 -6.07 -13.85 0.80
N LEU A 82 -6.72 -12.70 0.98
CA LEU A 82 -6.59 -11.87 2.19
C LEU A 82 -6.97 -12.65 3.45
N GLY A 83 -8.05 -13.43 3.43
CA GLY A 83 -8.44 -14.28 4.55
C GLY A 83 -7.40 -15.35 4.88
N SER A 84 -6.72 -15.90 3.87
CA SER A 84 -5.63 -16.87 4.06
C SER A 84 -4.37 -16.20 4.61
N ILE A 85 -4.04 -15.00 4.12
CA ILE A 85 -2.90 -14.20 4.60
C ILE A 85 -3.14 -13.73 6.03
N ALA A 86 -4.36 -13.29 6.37
CA ALA A 86 -4.74 -12.80 7.69
C ALA A 86 -4.44 -13.85 8.78
N LYS A 87 -4.74 -15.13 8.52
CA LYS A 87 -4.41 -16.23 9.43
C LYS A 87 -2.91 -16.38 9.69
N VAL A 88 -2.11 -16.31 8.63
CA VAL A 88 -0.63 -16.40 8.74
C VAL A 88 -0.07 -15.17 9.46
N ALA A 89 -0.51 -13.98 9.09
CA ALA A 89 -0.13 -12.71 9.69
C ALA A 89 -0.48 -12.67 11.19
N ALA A 90 -1.69 -13.12 11.55
CA ALA A 90 -2.14 -13.20 12.93
C ALA A 90 -1.30 -14.18 13.77
N SER A 91 -0.94 -15.32 13.18
CA SER A 91 -0.13 -16.33 13.86
C SER A 91 1.31 -15.88 14.05
N ALA A 92 1.89 -15.19 13.06
CA ALA A 92 3.24 -14.64 13.14
C ALA A 92 3.32 -13.30 13.88
N HIS A 93 2.18 -12.75 14.33
CA HIS A 93 2.06 -11.40 14.89
C HIS A 93 2.71 -10.31 14.02
N ALA A 94 2.62 -10.48 12.70
CA ALA A 94 3.23 -9.61 11.71
C ALA A 94 2.13 -9.00 10.83
N PRO A 95 1.73 -7.73 11.05
CA PRO A 95 0.72 -7.07 10.24
C PRO A 95 1.10 -7.09 8.76
N PHE A 96 0.13 -7.37 7.90
CA PHE A 96 0.26 -7.39 6.45
C PHE A 96 -0.33 -6.10 5.87
N ILE A 97 0.54 -5.30 5.26
CA ILE A 97 0.18 -4.00 4.66
C ILE A 97 0.31 -4.11 3.14
N ALA A 98 -0.74 -3.76 2.42
CA ALA A 98 -0.78 -3.76 0.96
C ALA A 98 -1.55 -2.55 0.42
N GLY A 99 -1.64 -2.43 -0.90
CA GLY A 99 -2.47 -1.43 -1.56
C GLY A 99 -3.91 -1.89 -1.70
N ALA A 100 -4.86 -0.96 -1.64
CA ALA A 100 -6.22 -1.18 -2.12
C ALA A 100 -6.31 -0.84 -3.62
N SER A 101 -7.05 -1.64 -4.39
CA SER A 101 -7.44 -1.32 -5.75
C SER A 101 -8.62 -0.34 -5.76
N PRO A 102 -8.71 0.63 -6.70
CA PRO A 102 -9.91 1.47 -6.87
C PRO A 102 -11.21 0.67 -7.01
N SER A 103 -11.12 -0.53 -7.60
CA SER A 103 -12.27 -1.43 -7.77
C SER A 103 -12.89 -1.89 -6.45
N VAL A 104 -12.19 -1.77 -5.31
CA VAL A 104 -12.78 -2.02 -3.98
C VAL A 104 -13.92 -1.05 -3.64
N LEU A 105 -14.01 0.10 -4.33
CA LEU A 105 -15.12 1.05 -4.22
C LEU A 105 -15.87 1.21 -5.54
N GLN A 106 -15.82 0.21 -6.43
CA GLN A 106 -16.43 0.25 -7.77
C GLN A 106 -15.97 1.44 -8.63
N MET A 107 -14.68 1.77 -8.54
CA MET A 107 -14.06 2.80 -9.37
C MET A 107 -13.05 2.17 -10.31
N ASP A 108 -12.86 2.77 -11.49
CA ASP A 108 -11.78 2.40 -12.38
C ASP A 108 -10.48 3.10 -11.98
N SER A 109 -10.59 4.28 -11.36
CA SER A 109 -9.48 5.08 -10.87
C SER A 109 -9.76 5.76 -9.54
N TRP A 110 -8.71 5.99 -8.73
CA TRP A 110 -8.82 6.80 -7.52
C TRP A 110 -9.23 8.25 -7.80
N GLN A 111 -9.15 8.73 -9.05
CA GLN A 111 -9.70 10.04 -9.45
C GLN A 111 -11.20 10.18 -9.19
N GLU A 112 -11.91 9.07 -9.17
CA GLU A 112 -13.36 9.06 -9.02
C GLU A 112 -13.80 9.14 -7.55
N LEU A 113 -12.87 9.16 -6.59
CA LEU A 113 -13.17 9.14 -5.16
C LEU A 113 -14.07 10.31 -4.71
N ALA A 114 -14.00 11.44 -5.41
CA ALA A 114 -14.86 12.59 -5.15
C ALA A 114 -16.33 12.35 -5.57
N ASN A 115 -16.59 11.45 -6.52
CA ASN A 115 -17.88 11.30 -7.19
C ASN A 115 -19.00 10.72 -6.31
N PRO A 116 -18.81 9.59 -5.58
CA PRO A 116 -19.92 8.97 -4.86
C PRO A 116 -20.29 9.76 -3.61
N ARG A 117 -21.56 10.10 -3.42
CA ARG A 117 -22.00 10.90 -2.26
C ARG A 117 -21.71 10.23 -0.89
N ASP A 118 -21.67 8.91 -0.84
CA ASP A 118 -21.45 8.11 0.38
C ASP A 118 -20.71 6.80 0.04
N LEU A 119 -19.45 6.70 0.46
CA LEU A 119 -18.62 5.52 0.22
C LEU A 119 -19.10 4.28 0.99
N THR A 120 -19.74 4.49 2.15
CA THR A 120 -20.22 3.38 2.99
C THR A 120 -21.35 2.63 2.31
N LYS A 121 -22.19 3.32 1.52
CA LYS A 121 -23.28 2.67 0.77
C LYS A 121 -22.78 1.68 -0.28
N ILE A 122 -21.66 1.99 -0.93
CA ILE A 122 -21.04 1.10 -1.93
C ILE A 122 -20.73 -0.25 -1.27
N VAL A 123 -20.09 -0.22 -0.11
CA VAL A 123 -19.63 -1.43 0.61
C VAL A 123 -20.76 -2.17 1.35
N THR A 124 -21.80 -1.46 1.80
CA THR A 124 -22.85 -2.03 2.67
C THR A 124 -24.13 -2.44 1.95
N GLN A 125 -24.48 -1.82 0.82
CA GLN A 125 -25.77 -2.07 0.15
C GLN A 125 -25.68 -3.06 -1.00
N ASN A 126 -24.48 -3.33 -1.52
CA ASN A 126 -24.28 -4.26 -2.60
C ASN A 126 -23.96 -5.68 -2.08
N LEU A 127 -24.74 -6.67 -2.53
CA LEU A 127 -24.56 -8.09 -2.18
C LEU A 127 -23.20 -8.67 -2.63
N GLU A 128 -22.56 -8.08 -3.64
CA GLU A 128 -21.22 -8.48 -4.10
C GLU A 128 -20.16 -8.31 -3.00
N TYR A 129 -20.40 -7.43 -2.02
CA TYR A 129 -19.51 -7.20 -0.89
C TYR A 129 -19.73 -8.16 0.27
N ALA A 130 -20.63 -9.14 0.17
CA ALA A 130 -20.86 -10.10 1.26
C ALA A 130 -19.58 -10.84 1.70
N PRO A 131 -18.70 -11.32 0.79
CA PRO A 131 -17.41 -11.90 1.17
C PRO A 131 -16.48 -10.87 1.82
N TRP A 132 -16.40 -9.65 1.29
CA TRP A 132 -15.57 -8.57 1.82
C TRP A 132 -15.98 -8.18 3.25
N ASN A 133 -17.29 -8.03 3.49
CA ASN A 133 -17.82 -7.71 4.81
C ASN A 133 -17.61 -8.87 5.79
N SER A 134 -17.66 -10.12 5.32
CA SER A 134 -17.34 -11.31 6.12
C SER A 134 -15.86 -11.33 6.51
N LEU A 135 -14.95 -10.97 5.59
CA LEU A 135 -13.53 -10.78 5.90
C LEU A 135 -13.34 -9.68 6.95
N ARG A 136 -13.96 -8.51 6.78
CA ARG A 136 -13.89 -7.40 7.74
C ARG A 136 -14.44 -7.72 9.12
N ALA A 137 -15.42 -8.63 9.20
CA ALA A 137 -15.96 -9.11 10.47
C ALA A 137 -15.09 -10.18 11.15
N SER A 138 -14.12 -10.75 10.43
CA SER A 138 -13.20 -11.75 10.98
C SER A 138 -12.21 -11.12 11.96
N GLU A 139 -11.92 -11.82 13.04
CA GLU A 139 -10.97 -11.36 14.06
C GLU A 139 -9.55 -11.19 13.52
N ASP A 140 -9.13 -12.07 12.59
CA ASP A 140 -7.79 -12.05 11.99
C ASP A 140 -7.59 -10.84 11.07
N SER A 141 -8.68 -10.23 10.59
CA SER A 141 -8.61 -9.08 9.68
C SER A 141 -7.94 -7.85 10.29
N ARG A 142 -7.83 -7.78 11.63
CA ARG A 142 -7.08 -6.75 12.34
C ARG A 142 -5.59 -6.69 11.98
N TYR A 143 -5.04 -7.78 11.42
CA TYR A 143 -3.66 -7.84 10.93
C TYR A 143 -3.53 -7.42 9.47
N ILE A 144 -4.61 -7.02 8.80
CA ILE A 144 -4.58 -6.56 7.41
C ILE A 144 -4.76 -5.04 7.39
N GLY A 145 -3.81 -4.34 6.77
CA GLY A 145 -3.91 -2.92 6.46
C GLY A 145 -3.90 -2.71 4.95
N LEU A 146 -4.89 -2.01 4.41
CA LEU A 146 -4.94 -1.64 2.99
C LEU A 146 -4.82 -0.14 2.85
N THR A 147 -3.85 0.29 2.03
CA THR A 147 -3.44 1.68 1.84
C THR A 147 -3.87 2.21 0.47
N MET A 148 -4.32 3.46 0.42
CA MET A 148 -4.71 4.18 -0.79
C MET A 148 -4.71 5.69 -0.54
N PRO A 149 -4.45 6.55 -1.52
CA PRO A 149 -4.18 6.24 -2.91
C PRO A 149 -2.68 6.03 -3.14
N ARG A 150 -2.28 5.70 -4.36
CA ARG A 150 -0.86 5.65 -4.75
C ARG A 150 -0.26 7.06 -4.70
N PHE A 151 1.07 7.12 -4.59
CA PHE A 151 1.83 8.36 -4.62
C PHE A 151 2.83 8.38 -5.77
N LEU A 152 3.25 9.57 -6.19
CA LEU A 152 4.12 9.74 -7.34
C LEU A 152 5.53 9.21 -7.03
N ALA A 153 6.02 8.28 -7.86
CA ALA A 153 7.29 7.61 -7.64
C ALA A 153 8.49 8.45 -8.05
N ARG A 154 8.35 9.25 -9.11
CA ARG A 154 9.39 10.11 -9.68
C ARG A 154 8.76 11.25 -10.45
N LEU A 155 9.55 12.30 -10.70
CA LEU A 155 9.16 13.31 -11.68
C LEU A 155 9.24 12.73 -13.11
N PRO A 156 8.34 13.16 -14.02
CA PRO A 156 8.50 12.90 -15.45
C PRO A 156 9.86 13.40 -15.95
N TYR A 157 10.46 12.65 -16.87
CA TYR A 157 11.70 13.08 -17.52
C TYR A 157 11.44 14.31 -18.39
N GLY A 158 12.37 15.25 -18.36
CA GLY A 158 12.29 16.48 -19.12
C GLY A 158 13.43 17.41 -18.74
N ALA A 159 13.82 18.29 -19.67
CA ALA A 159 15.00 19.14 -19.51
C ALA A 159 14.93 20.06 -18.28
N LYS A 160 13.72 20.42 -17.85
CA LYS A 160 13.48 21.30 -16.68
C LYS A 160 13.20 20.55 -15.38
N THR A 161 12.83 19.27 -15.45
CA THR A 161 12.31 18.50 -14.30
C THR A 161 13.31 17.44 -13.88
N ASN A 162 13.56 16.48 -14.74
CA ASN A 162 14.45 15.34 -14.51
C ASN A 162 15.18 15.04 -15.84
N PRO A 163 16.29 15.73 -16.13
CA PRO A 163 16.98 15.57 -17.40
C PRO A 163 17.64 14.20 -17.51
N VAL A 164 17.76 13.71 -18.74
CA VAL A 164 18.50 12.50 -19.09
C VAL A 164 19.84 12.93 -19.68
N ASP A 165 20.95 12.35 -19.21
CA ASP A 165 22.29 12.77 -19.63
C ASP A 165 22.64 12.30 -21.06
N GLU A 166 22.10 11.16 -21.48
CA GLU A 166 22.47 10.50 -22.73
C GLU A 166 21.81 11.10 -23.99
N PHE A 167 20.59 11.63 -23.87
CA PHE A 167 19.84 12.21 -24.98
C PHE A 167 18.72 13.13 -24.50
N ASP A 168 18.32 14.06 -25.37
CA ASP A 168 17.18 14.94 -25.13
C ASP A 168 15.88 14.13 -25.12
N PHE A 169 15.33 13.93 -23.92
CA PHE A 169 14.08 13.21 -23.71
C PHE A 169 13.08 14.07 -22.94
N GLU A 170 11.88 14.17 -23.51
CA GLU A 170 10.72 14.79 -22.87
C GLU A 170 9.64 13.73 -22.74
N GLU A 171 9.29 13.39 -21.51
CA GLU A 171 8.20 12.47 -21.21
C GLU A 171 6.87 13.19 -21.43
N ASP A 172 5.99 12.58 -22.21
CA ASP A 172 4.64 13.09 -22.42
C ASP A 172 3.86 12.94 -21.11
N ALA A 173 3.81 14.01 -20.29
CA ALA A 173 3.10 14.09 -19.02
C ALA A 173 2.63 15.54 -18.78
N ASP A 174 1.55 15.93 -19.45
CA ASP A 174 0.96 17.28 -19.43
C ASP A 174 0.14 17.63 -18.18
N GLY A 175 0.12 16.75 -17.17
CA GLY A 175 -0.66 16.95 -15.94
C GLY A 175 -2.12 16.51 -16.02
N SER A 176 -2.69 16.35 -17.22
CA SER A 176 -4.11 15.99 -17.40
C SER A 176 -4.36 14.49 -17.21
N ASP A 177 -3.53 13.64 -17.83
CA ASP A 177 -3.69 12.20 -17.80
C ASP A 177 -2.83 11.58 -16.68
N HIS A 178 -3.50 10.96 -15.71
CA HIS A 178 -2.85 10.30 -14.58
C HIS A 178 -2.11 9.02 -14.98
N THR A 179 -2.48 8.39 -16.09
CA THR A 179 -1.86 7.12 -16.52
C THR A 179 -0.44 7.29 -17.04
N LYS A 180 -0.07 8.51 -17.45
CA LYS A 180 1.27 8.89 -17.90
C LYS A 180 2.28 9.04 -16.76
N TYR A 181 1.82 9.06 -15.51
CA TYR A 181 2.70 9.16 -14.33
C TYR A 181 3.06 7.79 -13.77
N VAL A 182 4.26 7.69 -13.20
CA VAL A 182 4.72 6.48 -12.50
C VAL A 182 4.25 6.52 -11.05
N TRP A 183 3.23 5.73 -10.73
CA TRP A 183 2.66 5.63 -9.39
C TRP A 183 3.30 4.50 -8.57
N SER A 184 3.62 4.78 -7.32
CA SER A 184 4.11 3.82 -6.33
C SER A 184 3.03 3.44 -5.32
N ASN A 185 3.07 2.19 -4.88
CA ASN A 185 2.14 1.65 -3.89
C ASN A 185 2.33 2.32 -2.51
N ALA A 186 1.24 2.84 -1.94
CA ALA A 186 1.24 3.49 -0.63
C ALA A 186 1.67 2.58 0.53
N ALA A 187 1.62 1.26 0.33
CA ALA A 187 2.13 0.29 1.30
C ALA A 187 3.61 0.55 1.63
N TYR A 188 4.39 1.02 0.65
CA TYR A 188 5.79 1.41 0.88
C TYR A 188 5.92 2.66 1.74
N ALA A 189 5.08 3.67 1.53
CA ALA A 189 5.09 4.87 2.36
C ALA A 189 4.73 4.56 3.81
N MET A 190 3.72 3.71 4.03
CA MET A 190 3.39 3.19 5.36
C MET A 190 4.55 2.39 5.96
N GLY A 191 5.20 1.54 5.16
CA GLY A 191 6.39 0.78 5.58
C GLY A 191 7.54 1.69 6.03
N VAL A 192 7.81 2.79 5.32
CA VAL A 192 8.82 3.78 5.73
C VAL A 192 8.44 4.43 7.06
N ASN A 193 7.17 4.79 7.27
CA ASN A 193 6.72 5.37 8.54
C ASN A 193 6.87 4.38 9.71
N ILE A 194 6.52 3.10 9.50
CA ILE A 194 6.72 2.02 10.49
C ILE A 194 8.21 1.90 10.85
N ASN A 195 9.07 1.84 9.84
CA ASN A 195 10.51 1.73 10.01
C ASN A 195 11.08 2.95 10.76
N ARG A 196 10.65 4.16 10.38
CA ARG A 196 11.05 5.42 11.01
C ARG A 196 10.64 5.46 12.50
N SER A 197 9.41 5.07 12.80
CA SER A 197 8.88 5.00 14.17
C SER A 197 9.71 4.05 15.03
N PHE A 198 9.97 2.84 14.52
CA PHE A 198 10.83 1.87 15.20
C PHE A 198 12.26 2.37 15.39
N LYS A 199 12.84 3.00 14.37
CA LYS A 199 14.21 3.52 14.44
C LYS A 199 14.38 4.59 15.52
N HIS A 200 13.44 5.53 15.63
CA HIS A 200 13.54 6.62 16.60
C HIS A 200 13.11 6.22 18.02
N TYR A 201 12.10 5.36 18.15
CA TYR A 201 11.46 5.11 19.46
C TYR A 201 11.58 3.66 19.94
N GLY A 202 12.02 2.73 19.08
CA GLY A 202 12.00 1.28 19.36
C GLY A 202 10.62 0.64 19.28
N TRP A 203 9.58 1.42 18.95
CA TRP A 203 8.18 0.99 18.87
C TRP A 203 7.52 1.60 17.63
N CYS A 204 6.54 0.89 17.06
CA CYS A 204 5.82 1.31 15.85
C CYS A 204 4.50 2.04 16.17
N THR A 205 4.48 2.91 17.18
CA THR A 205 3.25 3.58 17.65
C THR A 205 2.98 4.92 16.95
N LEU A 206 4.03 5.60 16.48
CA LEU A 206 3.96 6.90 15.82
C LEU A 206 4.07 6.74 14.31
N ILE A 207 2.98 6.28 13.70
CA ILE A 207 2.89 5.96 12.26
C ILE A 207 1.69 6.64 11.57
N ARG A 208 0.98 7.51 12.29
CA ARG A 208 -0.28 8.15 11.83
C ARG A 208 -0.34 9.60 12.27
N GLY A 209 -1.11 10.43 11.55
CA GLY A 209 -1.26 11.84 11.86
C GLY A 209 -0.09 12.69 11.36
N VAL A 210 -0.36 13.97 11.06
CA VAL A 210 0.60 14.88 10.43
C VAL A 210 1.80 15.12 11.32
N GLU A 211 1.57 15.43 12.60
CA GLU A 211 2.63 15.70 13.58
C GLU A 211 3.04 14.45 14.39
N SER A 212 2.38 13.32 14.16
CA SER A 212 2.52 12.09 14.97
C SER A 212 3.17 10.93 14.21
N GLY A 213 4.04 11.26 13.24
CA GLY A 213 4.88 10.29 12.52
C GLY A 213 4.24 9.66 11.29
N GLY A 214 3.03 10.08 10.91
CA GLY A 214 2.36 9.63 9.69
C GLY A 214 2.66 10.46 8.45
N ALA A 215 3.40 11.57 8.58
CA ALA A 215 3.74 12.42 7.44
C ALA A 215 4.70 11.71 6.46
N VAL A 216 4.35 11.81 5.18
CA VAL A 216 5.21 11.38 4.07
C VAL A 216 5.76 12.65 3.43
N GLU A 217 7.05 12.89 3.63
CA GLU A 217 7.73 14.11 3.20
C GLU A 217 8.44 13.90 1.86
N ASN A 218 8.80 15.01 1.21
CA ASN A 218 9.62 15.02 -0.01
C ASN A 218 9.03 14.19 -1.16
N LEU A 219 7.70 14.20 -1.31
CA LEU A 219 7.05 13.61 -2.47
C LEU A 219 7.35 14.42 -3.74
N PRO A 220 7.56 13.76 -4.90
CA PRO A 220 7.75 14.46 -6.17
C PRO A 220 6.60 15.41 -6.48
N CYS A 221 6.95 16.63 -6.90
CA CYS A 221 6.02 17.71 -7.21
C CYS A 221 6.23 18.16 -8.66
N HIS A 222 5.33 17.77 -9.56
CA HIS A 222 5.42 18.11 -10.98
C HIS A 222 4.55 19.34 -11.28
N THR A 223 5.17 20.42 -11.77
CA THR A 223 4.48 21.63 -12.19
C THR A 223 4.43 21.74 -13.70
N PHE A 224 3.28 22.11 -14.26
CA PHE A 224 3.05 22.21 -15.70
C PHE A 224 2.27 23.50 -16.03
N PRO A 225 2.49 24.09 -17.22
CA PRO A 225 1.73 25.24 -17.66
C PRO A 225 0.27 24.86 -17.98
N THR A 226 -0.67 25.75 -17.71
CA THR A 226 -2.10 25.57 -18.05
C THR A 226 -2.53 26.47 -19.20
N ASP A 227 -3.66 26.12 -19.83
CA ASP A 227 -4.23 26.85 -20.96
C ASP A 227 -4.59 28.31 -20.61
N ASP A 228 -4.89 28.59 -19.34
CA ASP A 228 -5.17 29.94 -18.83
C ASP A 228 -3.89 30.78 -18.62
N GLY A 229 -2.72 30.28 -19.05
CA GLY A 229 -1.42 30.94 -18.88
C GLY A 229 -0.85 30.84 -17.47
N GLY A 230 -1.45 30.01 -16.61
CA GLY A 230 -0.99 29.73 -15.26
C GLY A 230 0.03 28.59 -15.19
N VAL A 231 0.47 28.30 -13.98
CA VAL A 231 1.23 27.09 -13.65
C VAL A 231 0.42 26.34 -12.62
N ASP A 232 0.11 25.08 -12.90
CA ASP A 232 -0.56 24.18 -11.97
C ASP A 232 0.40 23.08 -11.50
N MET A 233 0.02 22.42 -10.40
CA MET A 233 0.83 21.43 -9.72
C MET A 233 0.07 20.11 -9.66
N LYS A 234 0.69 19.05 -10.18
CA LYS A 234 0.14 17.71 -10.07
C LYS A 234 0.12 17.28 -8.60
N CYS A 235 -1.03 16.80 -8.14
CA CYS A 235 -1.14 16.23 -6.80
C CYS A 235 -0.14 15.07 -6.64
N PRO A 236 0.71 15.06 -5.59
CA PRO A 236 1.69 13.98 -5.39
C PRO A 236 1.05 12.64 -5.00
N THR A 237 -0.20 12.65 -4.55
CA THR A 237 -1.08 11.49 -4.45
C THR A 237 -2.06 11.51 -5.62
N GLU A 238 -2.61 10.36 -6.00
CA GLU A 238 -3.52 10.34 -7.16
C GLU A 238 -4.67 11.34 -7.00
N ILE A 239 -5.24 11.45 -5.81
CA ILE A 239 -6.31 12.38 -5.51
C ILE A 239 -6.07 13.10 -4.18
N ALA A 240 -6.56 14.33 -4.08
CA ALA A 240 -6.67 15.04 -2.81
C ALA A 240 -7.87 14.51 -2.01
N ILE A 241 -7.63 14.11 -0.77
CA ILE A 241 -8.66 13.54 0.11
C ILE A 241 -9.01 14.57 1.18
N SER A 242 -10.29 14.95 1.28
CA SER A 242 -10.78 15.80 2.36
C SER A 242 -10.94 15.04 3.66
N ASP A 243 -10.92 15.73 4.81
CA ASP A 243 -11.06 15.10 6.14
C ASP A 243 -12.33 14.25 6.26
N ARG A 244 -13.44 14.69 5.63
CA ARG A 244 -14.66 13.89 5.58
C ARG A 244 -14.46 12.56 4.84
N ARG A 245 -13.78 12.59 3.69
CA ARG A 245 -13.51 11.38 2.90
C ARG A 245 -12.54 10.46 3.62
N GLU A 246 -11.54 11.01 4.28
CA GLU A 246 -10.61 10.26 5.12
C GLU A 246 -11.35 9.49 6.22
N ALA A 247 -12.27 10.15 6.93
CA ALA A 247 -13.06 9.51 7.96
C ALA A 247 -14.00 8.41 7.39
N GLU A 248 -14.61 8.64 6.22
CA GLU A 248 -15.42 7.64 5.52
C GLU A 248 -14.56 6.42 5.11
N LEU A 249 -13.34 6.63 4.60
CA LEU A 249 -12.40 5.56 4.23
C LEU A 249 -11.94 4.77 5.45
N ALA A 250 -11.55 5.44 6.53
CA ALA A 250 -11.13 4.81 7.77
C ALA A 250 -12.25 3.92 8.35
N LYS A 251 -13.50 4.39 8.31
CA LYS A 251 -14.68 3.59 8.71
C LYS A 251 -14.87 2.34 7.84
N ASN A 252 -14.40 2.36 6.60
CA ASN A 252 -14.43 1.23 5.68
C ASN A 252 -13.17 0.35 5.72
N GLY A 253 -12.22 0.63 6.63
CA GLY A 253 -11.01 -0.17 6.82
C GLY A 253 -9.90 0.14 5.82
N LEU A 254 -9.93 1.32 5.18
CA LEU A 254 -8.91 1.79 4.24
C LEU A 254 -8.08 2.90 4.91
N SER A 255 -6.75 2.85 4.74
CA SER A 255 -5.81 3.88 5.23
C SER A 255 -5.34 4.76 4.08
N ARG A 256 -5.12 6.05 4.38
CA ARG A 256 -4.30 6.92 3.53
C ARG A 256 -2.82 6.85 3.85
#